data_AF-A0A951X7V7-F1
#
_entry.id   AF-A0A951X7V7-F1
#
_cell.length_a   1.000
_cell.length_b   1.000
_cell.length_c   1.000
_cell.angle_alpha   90.00
_cell.angle_beta   90.00
_cell.angle_gamma   90.00
#
_symmetry.space_group_name_H-M   'P 1'
#
loop_
_entity.id
_entity.type
_entity.pdbx_description
1 polymer ?
#
loop_
_entity_poly.entity_id
_entity_poly.type
_entity_poly.pdbx_seq_one_letter_code
_entity_poly.pdbx_strand_id
1 'polypeptide(L)'
;PDDFIKTYKDFLRVRDVLPYYRYNPRVLASLADLLDSLWYSKERISRLSLLTSIKQYGVKVKAVREYYSRAKAVLHPFPIETNRKICRTFQRCFDMEILISRKQAESIKVICNSLLIGAPLSAEEEQWLCDNADKSPMILNRILRYPVASPVISAWARIHYYSHRYSERRTEMVGWMLDENLDFEIDEQTLIADFEYLNKKDKAAIRQFDEEWEAKEIMDTELGPLLGDPEKRSPDLFGFGRPPASYYSDEPVLELSRRPYRVPLRAAEFSKYKTGLPDFNKLRDAFYEDLQLFQNRTMLWAITYSRLPLPVKEKLLKKQYMPSTVNSFFSICKCLKSVRLLKWLSKQ
;
A
#
# COMPACT_ATOMS: atom_id res chain seq x y z
N PRO A 1 16.90 -24.02 30.40
CA PRO A 1 17.49 -22.66 30.37
C PRO A 1 16.93 -21.92 29.15
N ASP A 2 16.05 -20.95 29.39
CA ASP A 2 15.45 -20.18 28.30
C ASP A 2 16.54 -19.28 27.67
N ASP A 3 17.05 -19.67 26.50
CA ASP A 3 18.04 -18.93 25.71
C ASP A 3 17.44 -17.61 25.19
N PHE A 4 17.32 -16.62 26.07
CA PHE A 4 16.80 -15.30 25.74
C PHE A 4 17.89 -14.40 25.14
N ILE A 5 17.58 -13.83 23.97
CA ILE A 5 18.36 -12.77 23.35
C ILE A 5 18.10 -11.48 24.13
N LYS A 6 18.99 -11.11 25.05
CA LYS A 6 18.80 -9.91 25.90
C LYS A 6 19.56 -8.69 25.38
N THR A 7 20.70 -8.91 24.74
CA THR A 7 21.58 -7.85 24.25
C THR A 7 21.80 -7.93 22.74
N TYR A 8 22.28 -6.84 22.15
CA TYR A 8 22.66 -6.86 20.73
C TYR A 8 23.81 -7.83 20.45
N LYS A 9 24.70 -8.04 21.43
CA LYS A 9 25.77 -9.04 21.35
C LYS A 9 25.23 -10.46 21.28
N ASP A 10 24.21 -10.77 22.07
CA ASP A 10 23.54 -12.07 22.01
C ASP A 10 22.87 -12.27 20.66
N PHE A 11 22.19 -11.23 20.16
CA PHE A 11 21.57 -11.25 18.83
C PHE A 11 22.61 -11.57 17.75
N LEU A 12 23.77 -10.91 17.75
CA LEU A 12 24.81 -11.17 16.75
C LEU A 12 25.33 -12.61 16.77
N ARG A 13 25.36 -13.27 17.93
CA ARG A 13 25.81 -14.67 18.07
C ARG A 13 24.82 -15.65 17.45
N VAL A 14 23.52 -15.37 17.56
CA VAL A 14 22.46 -16.30 17.13
C VAL A 14 21.76 -15.89 15.84
N ARG A 15 22.04 -14.70 15.30
CA ARG A 15 21.35 -14.11 14.14
C ARG A 15 21.23 -15.09 12.97
N ASP A 16 22.32 -15.75 12.62
CA ASP A 16 22.40 -16.58 11.42
C ASP A 16 21.73 -17.95 11.61
N VAL A 17 21.58 -18.42 12.85
CA VAL A 17 20.90 -19.68 13.19
C VAL A 17 19.43 -19.48 13.55
N LEU A 18 19.04 -18.27 13.94
CA LEU A 18 17.69 -17.92 14.38
C LEU A 18 16.58 -18.35 13.39
N PRO A 19 16.72 -18.18 12.05
CA PRO A 19 15.70 -18.60 11.08
C PRO A 19 15.45 -20.13 11.03
N TYR A 20 16.35 -20.92 11.60
CA TYR A 20 16.25 -22.38 11.66
C TYR A 20 15.75 -22.88 13.03
N TYR A 21 15.64 -21.98 14.01
CA TYR A 21 15.19 -22.30 15.34
C TYR A 21 13.66 -22.42 15.41
N ARG A 22 13.15 -23.28 16.30
CA ARG A 22 11.71 -23.42 16.50
C ARG A 22 11.13 -22.09 17.00
N TYR A 23 9.99 -21.68 16.43
CA TYR A 23 9.32 -20.46 16.84
C TYR A 23 8.98 -20.48 18.33
N ASN A 24 9.39 -19.44 19.05
CA ASN A 24 9.08 -19.18 20.44
C ASN A 24 8.63 -17.71 20.57
N PRO A 25 7.40 -17.45 21.02
CA PRO A 25 6.88 -16.08 21.12
C PRO A 25 7.69 -15.22 22.10
N ARG A 26 8.32 -15.80 23.12
CA ARG A 26 9.15 -15.06 24.07
C ARG A 26 10.45 -14.57 23.43
N VAL A 27 11.09 -15.36 22.56
CA VAL A 27 12.28 -14.93 21.80
C VAL A 27 11.93 -13.78 20.87
N LEU A 28 10.79 -13.85 20.20
CA LEU A 28 10.31 -12.76 19.35
C LEU A 28 10.05 -11.48 20.17
N ALA A 29 9.41 -11.60 21.33
CA ALA A 29 9.20 -10.47 22.23
C ALA A 29 10.54 -9.84 22.65
N SER A 30 11.53 -10.64 23.04
CA SER A 30 12.87 -10.14 23.38
C SER A 30 13.55 -9.42 22.20
N LEU A 31 13.38 -9.91 20.97
CA LEU A 31 13.90 -9.22 19.79
C LEU A 31 13.20 -7.89 19.52
N ALA A 32 11.88 -7.82 19.72
CA ALA A 32 11.11 -6.58 19.61
C ALA A 32 11.51 -5.56 20.69
N ASP A 33 11.77 -6.03 21.91
CA ASP A 33 12.24 -5.20 23.04
C ASP A 33 13.63 -4.63 22.77
N LEU A 34 14.51 -5.48 22.22
CA LEU A 34 15.84 -5.08 21.80
C LEU A 34 15.77 -4.03 20.68
N LEU A 35 14.87 -4.20 19.71
CA LEU A 35 14.66 -3.24 18.63
C LEU A 35 14.15 -1.89 19.16
N ASP A 36 13.16 -1.90 20.04
CA ASP A 36 12.51 -0.70 20.56
C ASP A 36 13.47 0.13 21.44
N SER A 37 14.25 -0.54 22.30
CA SER A 37 15.23 0.09 23.19
C SER A 37 16.45 0.66 22.44
N LEU A 38 16.88 -0.01 21.37
CA LEU A 38 18.06 0.39 20.61
C LEU A 38 17.77 1.38 19.48
N TRP A 39 16.51 1.73 19.24
CA TRP A 39 16.13 2.49 18.04
C TRP A 39 16.83 3.84 17.94
N TYR A 40 16.90 4.61 19.04
CA TYR A 40 17.61 5.89 19.10
C TYR A 40 18.98 5.79 19.79
N SER A 41 19.47 4.58 20.03
CA SER A 41 20.81 4.39 20.58
C SER A 41 21.86 4.98 19.64
N LYS A 42 22.85 5.68 20.22
CA LYS A 42 24.03 6.20 19.53
C LYS A 42 25.04 5.08 19.19
N GLU A 43 24.83 3.88 19.70
CA GLU A 43 25.68 2.73 19.40
C GLU A 43 25.56 2.29 17.93
N ARG A 44 26.64 1.70 17.41
CA ARG A 44 26.70 1.20 16.04
C ARG A 44 25.90 -0.09 15.89
N ILE A 45 24.60 0.05 15.62
CA ILE A 45 23.64 -1.05 15.54
C ILE A 45 23.03 -1.15 14.14
N SER A 46 22.99 -2.38 13.62
CA SER A 46 22.32 -2.67 12.34
C SER A 46 20.83 -2.91 12.55
N ARG A 47 20.07 -1.80 12.60
CA ARG A 47 18.59 -1.81 12.73
C ARG A 47 17.92 -2.65 11.64
N LEU A 48 18.42 -2.54 10.41
CA LEU A 48 17.96 -3.32 9.26
C LEU A 48 18.17 -4.82 9.46
N SER A 49 19.34 -5.23 9.98
CA SER A 49 19.62 -6.64 10.28
C SER A 49 18.66 -7.19 11.34
N LEU A 50 18.43 -6.43 12.41
CA LEU A 50 17.54 -6.84 13.50
C LEU A 50 16.09 -7.01 13.02
N LEU A 51 15.57 -6.02 12.28
CA LEU A 51 14.25 -6.08 11.65
C LEU A 51 14.09 -7.27 10.69
N THR A 52 15.12 -7.52 9.88
CA THR A 52 15.12 -8.65 8.93
C THR A 52 15.06 -9.98 9.67
N SER A 53 15.84 -10.14 10.74
CA SER A 53 15.82 -11.33 11.57
C SER A 53 14.50 -11.53 12.32
N ILE A 54 13.91 -10.46 12.86
CA ILE A 54 12.55 -10.51 13.48
C ILE A 54 11.54 -11.03 12.47
N LYS A 55 11.56 -10.48 11.25
CA LYS A 55 10.67 -10.92 10.18
C LYS A 55 10.88 -12.38 9.84
N GLN A 56 12.12 -12.79 9.56
CA GLN A 56 12.44 -14.16 9.19
C GLN A 56 12.04 -15.16 10.28
N TYR A 57 12.31 -14.84 11.55
CA TYR A 57 11.95 -15.68 12.68
C TYR A 57 10.43 -15.77 12.91
N GLY A 58 9.71 -14.67 12.66
CA GLY A 58 8.26 -14.62 12.79
C GLY A 58 7.48 -15.36 11.70
N VAL A 59 8.11 -15.81 10.60
CA VAL A 59 7.43 -16.51 9.50
C VAL A 59 7.04 -17.94 9.91
N LYS A 60 5.73 -18.22 9.92
CA LYS A 60 5.12 -19.53 10.19
C LYS A 60 5.23 -20.51 9.03
N VAL A 61 5.20 -20.02 7.79
CA VAL A 61 5.22 -20.85 6.57
C VAL A 61 6.12 -20.19 5.53
N LYS A 62 7.26 -20.83 5.19
CA LYS A 62 7.96 -20.58 3.90
C LYS A 62 7.12 -21.28 2.83
N ALA A 63 6.12 -20.59 2.26
CA ALA A 63 5.15 -21.26 1.40
C ALA A 63 5.82 -21.88 0.17
N VAL A 64 5.52 -23.16 -0.05
CA VAL A 64 5.60 -23.85 -1.34
C VAL A 64 4.99 -22.95 -2.40
N ARG A 65 5.61 -22.88 -3.59
CA ARG A 65 5.11 -22.16 -4.76
C ARG A 65 3.69 -22.65 -5.07
N GLU A 66 2.67 -21.95 -4.61
CA GLU A 66 1.33 -22.08 -5.18
C GLU A 66 1.43 -21.63 -6.64
N TYR A 67 0.91 -22.48 -7.52
CA TYR A 67 1.15 -22.54 -8.98
C TYR A 67 0.82 -21.25 -9.76
N TYR A 68 0.27 -20.23 -9.10
CA TYR A 68 0.13 -18.87 -9.63
C TYR A 68 0.44 -17.82 -8.53
N SER A 69 1.68 -17.33 -8.52
CA SER A 69 2.06 -15.97 -8.09
C SER A 69 2.09 -15.62 -6.59
N ARG A 70 3.32 -15.63 -6.04
CA ARG A 70 3.81 -15.09 -4.74
C ARG A 70 3.36 -15.84 -3.48
N ALA A 71 4.26 -16.71 -3.01
CA ALA A 71 4.29 -17.18 -1.62
C ALA A 71 4.20 -15.99 -0.64
N LYS A 72 3.04 -15.79 0.00
CA LYS A 72 2.93 -14.86 1.13
C LYS A 72 3.35 -15.61 2.39
N ALA A 73 4.53 -15.29 2.90
CA ALA A 73 4.95 -15.70 4.22
C ALA A 73 3.90 -15.26 5.25
N VAL A 74 3.25 -16.21 5.91
CA VAL A 74 2.30 -15.93 6.99
C VAL A 74 3.09 -15.79 8.28
N LEU A 75 2.92 -14.67 8.99
CA LEU A 75 3.55 -14.49 10.29
C LEU A 75 2.77 -15.24 11.38
N HIS A 76 3.48 -15.68 12.42
CA HIS A 76 2.82 -16.06 13.67
C HIS A 76 2.07 -14.85 14.24
N PRO A 77 0.88 -15.04 14.86
CA PRO A 77 0.21 -13.95 15.54
C PRO A 77 1.09 -13.49 16.71
N PHE A 78 1.42 -12.21 16.74
CA PHE A 78 2.22 -11.65 17.82
C PHE A 78 1.31 -11.19 18.97
N PRO A 79 1.79 -11.25 20.23
CA PRO A 79 1.12 -10.60 21.34
C PRO A 79 0.88 -9.10 21.06
N ILE A 80 -0.22 -8.55 21.58
CA ILE A 80 -0.58 -7.13 21.39
C ILE A 80 0.56 -6.20 21.80
N GLU A 81 1.22 -6.48 22.93
CA GLU A 81 2.39 -5.71 23.39
C GLU A 81 3.56 -5.74 22.40
N THR A 82 3.79 -6.87 21.74
CA THR A 82 4.81 -6.97 20.69
C THR A 82 4.39 -6.18 19.45
N ASN A 83 3.12 -6.26 19.04
CA ASN A 83 2.59 -5.45 17.93
C ASN A 83 2.74 -3.96 18.20
N ARG A 84 2.48 -3.53 19.43
CA ARG A 84 2.66 -2.14 19.88
C ARG A 84 4.10 -1.67 19.71
N LYS A 85 5.09 -2.45 20.13
CA LYS A 85 6.52 -2.12 19.98
C LYS A 85 6.95 -2.04 18.50
N ILE A 86 6.49 -2.99 17.69
CA ILE A 86 6.72 -2.97 16.25
C ILE A 86 6.02 -1.76 15.59
N CYS A 87 4.82 -1.41 16.05
CA CYS A 87 4.09 -0.24 15.56
C CYS A 87 4.83 1.05 15.91
N ARG A 88 5.28 1.22 17.16
CA ARG A 88 6.15 2.34 17.55
C ARG A 88 7.39 2.42 16.67
N THR A 89 8.06 1.30 16.42
CA THR A 89 9.21 1.29 15.50
C THR A 89 8.81 1.77 14.10
N PHE A 90 7.66 1.33 13.59
CA PHE A 90 7.13 1.81 12.31
C PHE A 90 6.85 3.31 12.32
N GLN A 91 6.26 3.85 13.40
CA GLN A 91 6.04 5.29 13.58
C GLN A 91 7.35 6.06 13.48
N ARG A 92 8.38 5.59 14.21
CA ARG A 92 9.70 6.21 14.26
C ARG A 92 10.43 6.19 12.92
N CYS A 93 10.05 5.31 11.98
CA CYS A 93 10.60 5.31 10.61
C CYS A 93 10.21 6.54 9.79
N PHE A 94 9.25 7.33 10.27
CA PHE A 94 8.80 8.57 9.66
C PHE A 94 9.38 9.82 10.36
N ASP A 95 10.18 9.65 11.40
CA ASP A 95 10.87 10.76 12.07
C ASP A 95 12.13 11.15 11.29
N MET A 96 12.45 12.44 11.25
CA MET A 96 13.56 12.98 10.44
C MET A 96 14.97 12.66 10.97
N GLU A 97 15.09 12.05 12.15
CA GLU A 97 16.35 11.97 12.90
C GLU A 97 17.21 10.71 12.63
N ILE A 98 16.78 9.81 11.73
CA ILE A 98 17.54 8.57 11.51
C ILE A 98 18.71 8.83 10.55
N LEU A 99 19.94 8.72 11.07
CA LEU A 99 21.21 8.76 10.31
C LEU A 99 21.40 7.51 9.42
N ILE A 100 20.50 7.30 8.45
CA ILE A 100 20.57 6.21 7.48
C ILE A 100 20.38 6.72 6.05
N SER A 101 20.94 6.00 5.08
CA SER A 101 20.70 6.30 3.67
C SER A 101 19.21 6.20 3.31
N ARG A 102 18.74 7.01 2.34
CA ARG A 102 17.35 6.99 1.84
C ARG A 102 16.89 5.58 1.44
N LYS A 103 17.77 4.80 0.78
CA LYS A 103 17.49 3.40 0.39
C LYS A 103 17.26 2.47 1.59
N GLN A 104 18.04 2.64 2.65
CA GLN A 104 17.85 1.87 3.89
C GLN A 104 16.58 2.29 4.62
N ALA A 105 16.27 3.58 4.67
CA ALA A 105 15.04 4.08 5.29
C ALA A 105 13.80 3.46 4.63
N GLU A 106 13.74 3.44 3.29
CA GLU A 106 12.64 2.80 2.57
C GLU A 106 12.58 1.28 2.82
N SER A 107 13.73 0.60 2.84
CA SER A 107 13.78 -0.84 3.14
C SER A 107 13.24 -1.16 4.54
N ILE A 108 13.59 -0.34 5.52
CA ILE A 108 13.12 -0.45 6.90
C ILE A 108 11.59 -0.25 6.96
N LYS A 109 11.05 0.80 6.31
CA LYS A 109 9.60 1.06 6.24
C LYS A 109 8.85 -0.15 5.67
N VAL A 110 9.35 -0.74 4.57
CA VAL A 110 8.76 -1.94 3.95
C VAL A 110 8.74 -3.12 4.92
N ILE A 111 9.84 -3.37 5.65
CA ILE A 111 9.93 -4.49 6.59
C ILE A 111 8.98 -4.28 7.78
N CYS A 112 9.01 -3.11 8.41
CA CYS A 112 8.11 -2.76 9.51
C CYS A 112 6.64 -2.88 9.11
N ASN A 113 6.26 -2.34 7.95
CA ASN A 113 4.91 -2.48 7.41
C ASN A 113 4.53 -3.96 7.25
N SER A 114 5.45 -4.80 6.74
CA SER A 114 5.18 -6.23 6.56
C SER A 114 4.98 -6.99 7.88
N LEU A 115 5.69 -6.59 8.94
CA LEU A 115 5.55 -7.18 10.27
C LEU A 115 4.19 -6.88 10.92
N LEU A 116 3.61 -5.73 10.59
CA LEU A 116 2.31 -5.34 11.10
C LEU A 116 1.14 -6.00 10.34
N ILE A 117 1.38 -6.71 9.23
CA ILE A 117 0.28 -7.28 8.41
C ILE A 117 -0.47 -8.32 9.22
N GLY A 118 -1.76 -8.06 9.49
CA GLY A 118 -2.60 -8.93 10.31
C GLY A 118 -2.43 -8.74 11.81
N ALA A 119 -1.66 -7.73 12.25
CA ALA A 119 -1.48 -7.40 13.66
C ALA A 119 -2.60 -6.49 14.18
N PRO A 120 -3.39 -6.92 15.19
CA PRO A 120 -4.23 -6.00 15.95
C PRO A 120 -3.36 -5.13 16.87
N LEU A 121 -3.76 -3.87 17.02
CA LEU A 121 -3.15 -2.79 17.78
C LEU A 121 -4.16 -2.23 18.80
N SER A 122 -3.70 -1.34 19.68
CA SER A 122 -4.61 -0.63 20.60
C SER A 122 -5.19 0.63 19.94
N ALA A 123 -6.20 1.21 20.56
CA ALA A 123 -6.85 2.43 20.06
C ALA A 123 -5.87 3.61 19.90
N GLU A 124 -4.84 3.72 20.74
CA GLU A 124 -3.81 4.77 20.63
C GLU A 124 -3.06 4.67 19.30
N GLU A 125 -2.61 3.47 18.94
CA GLU A 125 -1.88 3.24 17.70
C GLU A 125 -2.79 3.30 16.47
N GLU A 126 -4.05 2.87 16.60
CA GLU A 126 -5.06 3.04 15.54
C GLU A 126 -5.30 4.52 15.23
N GLN A 127 -5.44 5.36 16.27
CA GLN A 127 -5.62 6.81 16.10
C GLN A 127 -4.41 7.42 15.39
N TRP A 128 -3.19 7.05 15.81
CA TRP A 128 -1.99 7.53 15.14
C TRP A 128 -1.97 7.15 13.66
N LEU A 129 -2.39 5.93 13.29
CA LEU A 129 -2.47 5.53 11.89
C LEU A 129 -3.43 6.44 11.12
N CYS A 130 -4.63 6.67 11.67
CA CYS A 130 -5.65 7.55 11.09
C CYS A 130 -5.14 8.98 10.88
N ASP A 131 -4.47 9.57 11.87
CA ASP A 131 -3.92 10.94 11.80
C ASP A 131 -2.80 11.08 10.75
N ASN A 132 -2.15 9.96 10.39
CA ASN A 132 -0.99 9.92 9.51
C ASN A 132 -1.26 9.19 8.19
N ALA A 133 -2.53 8.97 7.84
CA ALA A 133 -2.96 8.19 6.67
C ALA A 133 -2.26 8.60 5.36
N ASP A 134 -1.98 9.89 5.20
CA ASP A 134 -1.43 10.48 3.97
C ASP A 134 0.09 10.54 3.92
N LYS A 135 0.79 10.26 5.04
CA LYS A 135 2.26 10.27 5.05
C LYS A 135 2.85 9.15 4.19
N SER A 136 2.12 8.05 4.00
CA SER A 136 2.55 6.93 3.17
C SER A 136 1.40 6.04 2.72
N PRO A 137 1.42 5.51 1.48
CA PRO A 137 0.46 4.50 1.05
C PRO A 137 0.51 3.23 1.92
N MET A 138 1.62 2.97 2.62
CA MET A 138 1.72 1.85 3.57
C MET A 138 0.81 2.04 4.79
N ILE A 139 0.73 3.28 5.31
CA ILE A 139 -0.13 3.62 6.44
C ILE A 139 -1.60 3.51 6.02
N LEU A 140 -1.97 4.11 4.89
CA LEU A 140 -3.32 3.99 4.35
C LEU A 140 -3.73 2.52 4.12
N ASN A 141 -2.83 1.70 3.57
CA ASN A 141 -3.08 0.27 3.40
C ASN A 141 -3.30 -0.47 4.73
N ARG A 142 -2.62 -0.06 5.80
CA ARG A 142 -2.80 -0.62 7.15
C ARG A 142 -4.18 -0.30 7.71
N ILE A 143 -4.62 0.95 7.57
CA ILE A 143 -5.95 1.40 8.02
C ILE A 143 -7.03 0.64 7.25
N LEU A 144 -6.98 0.68 5.92
CA LEU A 144 -8.06 0.13 5.08
C LEU A 144 -8.15 -1.40 5.12
N ARG A 145 -7.06 -2.09 5.44
CA ARG A 145 -6.98 -3.57 5.51
C ARG A 145 -6.66 -4.06 6.91
N TYR A 146 -7.09 -3.29 7.91
CA TYR A 146 -6.91 -3.65 9.30
C TYR A 146 -7.63 -4.97 9.62
N PRO A 147 -7.05 -5.88 10.43
CA PRO A 147 -7.54 -7.25 10.54
C PRO A 147 -8.80 -7.43 11.38
N VAL A 148 -9.11 -6.46 12.25
CA VAL A 148 -10.21 -6.53 13.22
C VAL A 148 -11.08 -5.29 13.12
N ALA A 149 -12.35 -5.39 13.53
CA ALA A 149 -13.23 -4.22 13.57
C ALA A 149 -12.68 -3.22 14.60
N SER A 150 -12.72 -1.93 14.26
CA SER A 150 -12.21 -0.84 15.10
C SER A 150 -13.19 0.34 15.03
N PRO A 151 -13.70 0.83 16.17
CA PRO A 151 -14.51 2.04 16.21
C PRO A 151 -13.74 3.28 15.74
N VAL A 152 -12.43 3.36 16.05
CA VAL A 152 -11.56 4.47 15.67
C VAL A 152 -11.45 4.56 14.14
N ILE A 153 -11.14 3.44 13.50
CA ILE A 153 -10.99 3.41 12.03
C ILE A 153 -12.35 3.56 11.33
N SER A 154 -13.42 3.02 11.89
CA SER A 154 -14.78 3.19 11.33
C SER A 154 -15.21 4.66 11.36
N ALA A 155 -14.95 5.36 12.47
CA ALA A 155 -15.21 6.80 12.58
C ALA A 155 -14.37 7.61 11.58
N TRP A 156 -13.08 7.29 11.44
CA TRP A 156 -12.21 7.89 10.42
C TRP A 156 -12.75 7.67 9.01
N ALA A 157 -13.15 6.44 8.67
CA ALA A 157 -13.69 6.10 7.36
C ALA A 157 -14.98 6.90 7.07
N ARG A 158 -15.84 7.09 8.07
CA ARG A 158 -17.07 7.88 7.95
C ARG A 158 -16.77 9.35 7.64
N ILE A 159 -15.84 9.96 8.37
CA ILE A 159 -15.43 11.37 8.19
C ILE A 159 -14.87 11.59 6.79
N HIS A 160 -14.06 10.65 6.30
CA HIS A 160 -13.39 10.78 5.01
C HIS A 160 -14.16 10.20 3.83
N TYR A 161 -15.33 9.58 4.05
CA TYR A 161 -16.07 8.91 3.00
C TYR A 161 -16.39 9.88 1.85
N TYR A 162 -17.00 11.03 2.12
CA TYR A 162 -17.32 11.98 1.03
C TYR A 162 -16.11 12.77 0.51
N SER A 163 -14.90 12.49 1.01
CA SER A 163 -13.68 13.12 0.50
C SER A 163 -13.20 12.44 -0.77
N HIS A 164 -12.82 13.25 -1.76
CA HIS A 164 -12.13 12.77 -2.97
C HIS A 164 -10.71 12.24 -2.71
N ARG A 165 -10.17 12.49 -1.52
CA ARG A 165 -8.80 12.09 -1.14
C ARG A 165 -8.54 10.60 -1.29
N TYR A 166 -9.58 9.79 -1.10
CA TYR A 166 -9.50 8.32 -1.14
C TYR A 166 -10.44 7.71 -2.18
N SER A 167 -10.80 8.43 -3.25
CA SER A 167 -11.66 7.93 -4.33
C SER A 167 -11.19 6.58 -4.92
N GLU A 168 -9.88 6.37 -5.04
CA GLU A 168 -9.31 5.10 -5.53
C GLU A 168 -9.53 3.92 -4.56
N ARG A 169 -9.91 4.21 -3.32
CA ARG A 169 -10.03 3.26 -2.20
C ARG A 169 -11.46 3.18 -1.64
N ARG A 170 -12.43 3.70 -2.40
CA ARG A 170 -13.86 3.73 -2.06
C ARG A 170 -14.36 2.39 -1.57
N THR A 171 -14.03 1.31 -2.27
CA THR A 171 -14.43 -0.06 -1.96
C THR A 171 -14.02 -0.49 -0.55
N GLU A 172 -12.80 -0.17 -0.12
CA GLU A 172 -12.35 -0.50 1.23
C GLU A 172 -13.02 0.38 2.29
N MET A 173 -13.32 1.64 1.97
CA MET A 173 -14.07 2.53 2.86
C MET A 173 -15.51 2.06 3.07
N VAL A 174 -16.19 1.64 2.01
CA VAL A 174 -17.52 1.00 2.11
C VAL A 174 -17.46 -0.24 3.00
N GLY A 175 -16.37 -1.01 2.94
CA GLY A 175 -16.13 -2.12 3.85
C GLY A 175 -16.12 -1.72 5.33
N TRP A 176 -15.66 -0.51 5.67
CA TRP A 176 -15.78 0.06 7.02
C TRP A 176 -17.20 0.51 7.37
N MET A 177 -17.94 1.08 6.42
CA MET A 177 -19.34 1.43 6.65
C MET A 177 -20.20 0.18 6.94
N LEU A 178 -19.91 -0.93 6.26
CA LEU A 178 -20.59 -2.21 6.45
C LEU A 178 -20.34 -2.87 7.82
N ASP A 179 -19.24 -2.53 8.49
CA ASP A 179 -18.96 -3.06 9.84
C ASP A 179 -19.92 -2.50 10.88
N GLU A 180 -20.42 -1.28 10.68
CA GLU A 180 -21.36 -0.60 11.58
C GLU A 180 -22.81 -0.72 11.10
N ASN A 181 -23.02 -0.68 9.78
CA ASN A 181 -24.34 -0.74 9.16
C ASN A 181 -24.37 -1.79 8.03
N LEU A 182 -24.96 -2.96 8.31
CA LEU A 182 -25.07 -4.07 7.37
C LEU A 182 -25.92 -3.75 6.13
N ASP A 183 -26.81 -2.77 6.24
CA ASP A 183 -27.71 -2.34 5.16
C ASP A 183 -27.14 -1.16 4.37
N PHE A 184 -25.92 -0.72 4.68
CA PHE A 184 -25.25 0.33 3.91
C PHE A 184 -25.06 -0.11 2.46
N GLU A 185 -25.45 0.76 1.54
CA GLU A 185 -25.27 0.58 0.10
C GLU A 185 -24.66 1.86 -0.46
N ILE A 186 -23.61 1.71 -1.27
CA ILE A 186 -23.00 2.85 -1.95
C ILE A 186 -23.97 3.39 -2.99
N ASP A 187 -24.22 4.69 -2.97
CA ASP A 187 -25.05 5.35 -3.97
C ASP A 187 -24.28 5.58 -5.28
N GLU A 188 -25.01 5.65 -6.38
CA GLU A 188 -24.46 5.90 -7.71
C GLU A 188 -23.76 7.26 -7.81
N GLN A 189 -24.24 8.28 -7.10
CA GLN A 189 -23.68 9.63 -7.17
C GLN A 189 -22.25 9.67 -6.59
N THR A 190 -21.99 8.93 -5.52
CA THR A 190 -20.64 8.78 -4.96
C THR A 190 -19.69 8.17 -6.01
N LEU A 191 -20.14 7.15 -6.74
CA LEU A 191 -19.33 6.50 -7.78
C LEU A 191 -19.08 7.42 -8.98
N ILE A 192 -20.10 8.18 -9.40
CA ILE A 192 -19.97 9.20 -10.45
C ILE A 192 -18.97 10.28 -10.01
N ALA A 193 -19.08 10.78 -8.78
CA ALA A 193 -18.19 11.79 -8.25
C ALA A 193 -16.73 11.31 -8.19
N ASP A 194 -16.50 10.06 -7.77
CA ASP A 194 -15.18 9.44 -7.82
C ASP A 194 -14.67 9.31 -9.26
N PHE A 195 -15.52 8.87 -10.19
CA PHE A 195 -15.17 8.71 -11.60
C PHE A 195 -14.71 10.03 -12.23
N GLU A 196 -15.50 11.09 -12.06
CA GLU A 196 -15.20 12.41 -12.62
C GLU A 196 -13.95 13.03 -11.97
N TYR A 197 -13.77 12.84 -10.66
CA TYR A 197 -12.57 13.29 -9.96
C TYR A 197 -11.32 12.59 -10.50
N LEU A 198 -11.33 11.27 -10.66
CA LEU A 198 -10.18 10.52 -11.20
C LEU A 198 -9.89 10.91 -12.64
N ASN A 199 -10.91 11.16 -13.47
CA ASN A 199 -10.72 11.69 -14.83
C ASN A 199 -10.06 13.06 -14.83
N LYS A 200 -10.51 13.96 -13.95
CA LYS A 200 -9.92 15.29 -13.80
C LYS A 200 -8.46 15.20 -13.37
N LYS A 201 -8.16 14.35 -12.39
CA LYS A 201 -6.80 14.09 -11.89
C LYS A 201 -5.89 13.54 -12.99
N ASP A 202 -6.35 12.53 -13.73
CA ASP A 202 -5.56 11.92 -14.82
C ASP A 202 -5.31 12.92 -15.97
N LYS A 203 -6.32 13.73 -16.34
CA LYS A 203 -6.14 14.80 -17.34
C LYS A 203 -5.13 15.86 -16.87
N ALA A 204 -5.14 16.23 -15.60
CA ALA A 204 -4.17 17.16 -15.04
C ALA A 204 -2.75 16.58 -15.04
N ALA A 205 -2.60 15.29 -14.66
CA ALA A 205 -1.31 14.61 -14.69
C ALA A 205 -0.72 14.51 -16.11
N ILE A 206 -1.56 14.26 -17.13
CA ILE A 206 -1.13 14.25 -18.53
C ILE A 206 -0.65 15.64 -18.96
N ARG A 207 -1.41 16.70 -18.63
CA ARG A 207 -1.00 18.09 -18.94
C ARG A 207 0.31 18.46 -18.28
N GLN A 208 0.46 18.16 -17.00
CA GLN A 208 1.69 18.42 -16.26
C GLN A 208 2.88 17.67 -16.88
N PHE A 209 2.69 16.40 -17.27
CA PHE A 209 3.72 15.65 -17.98
C PHE A 209 4.08 16.28 -19.31
N ASP A 210 3.10 16.76 -20.07
CA ASP A 210 3.35 17.43 -21.35
C ASP A 210 4.16 18.72 -21.17
N GLU A 211 3.83 19.52 -20.16
CA GLU A 211 4.56 20.74 -19.78
C GLU A 211 5.99 20.42 -19.32
N GLU A 212 6.19 19.40 -18.48
CA GLU A 212 7.52 18.94 -18.04
C GLU A 212 8.35 18.39 -19.21
N TRP A 213 7.71 17.69 -20.15
CA TRP A 213 8.34 17.17 -21.35
C TRP A 213 8.81 18.30 -22.27
N GLU A 214 7.96 19.30 -22.51
CA GLU A 214 8.31 20.48 -23.31
C GLU A 214 9.45 21.28 -22.65
N ALA A 215 9.38 21.50 -21.34
CA ALA A 215 10.45 22.15 -20.58
C ALA A 215 11.77 21.38 -20.69
N LYS A 216 11.72 20.04 -20.65
CA LYS A 216 12.89 19.18 -20.87
C LYS A 216 13.44 19.33 -22.29
N GLU A 217 12.60 19.32 -23.32
CA GLU A 217 13.03 19.50 -24.70
C GLU A 217 13.71 20.86 -24.92
N ILE A 218 13.16 21.93 -24.33
CA ILE A 218 13.77 23.27 -24.33
C ILE A 218 15.13 23.25 -23.62
N MET A 219 15.21 22.68 -22.41
CA MET A 219 16.48 22.58 -21.67
C MET A 219 17.54 21.79 -22.45
N ASP A 220 17.17 20.64 -23.02
CA ASP A 220 18.10 19.79 -23.76
C ASP A 220 18.55 20.45 -25.07
N THR A 221 17.68 21.24 -25.73
CA THR A 221 17.98 21.90 -27.02
C THR A 221 18.75 23.22 -26.85
N GLU A 222 18.34 24.07 -25.90
CA GLU A 222 18.89 25.42 -25.73
C GLU A 222 20.04 25.47 -24.73
N LEU A 223 19.91 24.77 -23.60
CA LEU A 223 20.90 24.79 -22.51
C LEU A 223 21.86 23.61 -22.56
N GLY A 224 21.43 22.47 -23.11
CA GLY A 224 22.25 21.27 -23.27
C GLY A 224 23.60 21.54 -23.98
N PRO A 225 23.61 22.23 -25.14
CA PRO A 225 24.86 22.61 -25.82
C PRO A 225 25.75 23.56 -25.01
N LEU A 226 25.16 24.44 -24.18
CA LEU A 226 25.89 25.40 -23.34
C LEU A 226 26.50 24.74 -22.10
N LEU A 227 25.84 23.73 -21.54
CA LEU A 227 26.30 22.99 -20.36
C LEU A 227 27.28 21.86 -20.73
N GLY A 228 27.16 21.31 -21.94
CA GLY A 228 28.02 20.26 -22.49
C GLY A 228 29.38 20.72 -22.99
N ASP A 229 29.50 21.97 -23.45
CA ASP A 229 30.73 22.54 -24.02
C ASP A 229 31.70 23.04 -22.92
N PRO A 230 32.88 22.43 -22.74
CA PRO A 230 33.84 22.81 -21.71
C PRO A 230 34.38 24.24 -21.86
N GLU A 231 34.42 24.80 -23.08
CA GLU A 231 34.98 26.13 -23.37
C GLU A 231 33.98 27.27 -23.12
N LYS A 232 32.68 26.98 -23.11
CA LYS A 232 31.61 27.94 -22.80
C LYS A 232 31.16 27.89 -21.34
N ARG A 233 31.76 27.03 -20.52
CA ARG A 233 31.54 26.98 -19.07
C ARG A 233 32.05 28.27 -18.46
N SER A 234 31.14 29.14 -18.02
CA SER A 234 31.49 30.35 -17.29
C SER A 234 32.38 29.98 -16.08
N PRO A 235 33.51 30.68 -15.86
CA PRO A 235 34.29 30.50 -14.64
C PRO A 235 33.43 30.93 -13.44
N ASP A 236 32.97 29.93 -12.69
CA ASP A 236 32.45 29.95 -11.30
C ASP A 236 32.07 31.33 -10.71
N LEU A 237 31.18 32.07 -11.37
CA LEU A 237 30.79 33.44 -10.96
C LEU A 237 29.96 33.46 -9.66
N PHE A 238 29.51 32.29 -9.19
CA PHE A 238 28.61 32.14 -8.05
C PHE A 238 29.08 31.11 -7.00
N GLY A 239 30.30 30.56 -7.13
CA GLY A 239 30.89 29.67 -6.12
C GLY A 239 30.14 28.35 -5.89
N PHE A 240 29.37 27.87 -6.89
CA PHE A 240 28.62 26.62 -6.80
C PHE A 240 29.46 25.37 -7.09
N GLY A 241 30.75 25.54 -7.38
CA GLY A 241 31.64 24.45 -7.72
C GLY A 241 31.42 23.95 -9.15
N ARG A 242 32.33 23.12 -9.65
CA ARG A 242 32.23 22.56 -11.00
C ARG A 242 30.92 21.79 -11.16
N PRO A 243 30.04 22.13 -12.12
CA PRO A 243 28.88 21.32 -12.41
C PRO A 243 29.31 19.90 -12.82
N PRO A 244 28.49 18.87 -12.55
CA PRO A 244 28.82 17.48 -12.86
C PRO A 244 29.18 17.31 -14.34
N ALA A 245 30.06 16.34 -14.64
CA ALA A 245 30.69 16.14 -15.95
C ALA A 245 29.70 15.90 -17.12
N SER A 246 28.44 15.63 -16.82
CA SER A 246 27.37 15.38 -17.78
C SER A 246 26.05 15.94 -17.24
N TYR A 247 25.42 16.83 -18.01
CA TYR A 247 24.06 17.26 -17.76
C TYR A 247 23.10 16.18 -18.28
N TYR A 248 22.29 15.62 -17.37
CA TYR A 248 21.18 14.73 -17.72
C TYR A 248 19.91 15.31 -17.09
N SER A 249 19.03 15.85 -17.93
CA SER A 249 17.66 16.15 -17.50
C SER A 249 16.91 14.82 -17.40
N ASP A 250 16.46 14.45 -16.19
CA ASP A 250 15.69 13.23 -15.98
C ASP A 250 14.40 13.27 -16.83
N GLU A 251 14.03 12.13 -17.42
CA GLU A 251 12.76 12.04 -18.13
C GLU A 251 11.59 12.16 -17.13
N PRO A 252 10.55 12.97 -17.42
CA PRO A 252 9.38 13.02 -16.57
C PRO A 252 8.67 11.66 -16.57
N VAL A 253 7.95 11.36 -15.50
CA VAL A 253 7.26 10.07 -15.31
C VAL A 253 5.77 10.32 -15.14
N LEU A 254 4.96 9.80 -16.05
CA LEU A 254 3.50 9.90 -15.98
C LEU A 254 2.93 8.81 -15.05
N GLU A 255 2.36 9.23 -13.91
CA GLU A 255 1.62 8.35 -13.01
C GLU A 255 0.11 8.61 -13.10
N LEU A 256 -0.62 7.67 -13.70
CA LEU A 256 -2.09 7.71 -13.78
C LEU A 256 -2.76 6.99 -12.61
N SER A 257 -3.99 7.40 -12.29
CA SER A 257 -4.78 6.83 -11.20
C SER A 257 -5.14 5.36 -11.47
N ARG A 258 -5.15 4.54 -10.42
CA ARG A 258 -5.54 3.12 -10.53
C ARG A 258 -7.05 2.98 -10.52
N ARG A 259 -7.59 2.21 -11.46
CA ARG A 259 -9.04 2.01 -11.61
C ARG A 259 -9.41 0.53 -11.47
N PRO A 260 -10.56 0.21 -10.83
CA PRO A 260 -11.01 -1.17 -10.64
C PRO A 260 -11.67 -1.77 -11.89
N TYR A 261 -11.83 -0.98 -12.95
CA TYR A 261 -12.45 -1.37 -14.22
C TYR A 261 -11.47 -1.18 -15.39
N ARG A 262 -11.82 -1.78 -16.54
CA ARG A 262 -10.99 -1.70 -17.75
C ARG A 262 -10.98 -0.27 -18.28
N VAL A 263 -9.79 0.23 -18.59
CA VAL A 263 -9.61 1.55 -19.20
C VAL A 263 -9.40 1.37 -20.70
N PRO A 264 -10.27 1.91 -21.56
CA PRO A 264 -10.03 1.91 -23.00
C PRO A 264 -8.85 2.84 -23.31
N LEU A 265 -7.94 2.37 -24.16
CA LEU A 265 -6.69 3.06 -24.48
C LEU A 265 -6.75 3.68 -25.87
N ARG A 266 -6.06 4.80 -26.07
CA ARG A 266 -5.81 5.40 -27.38
C ARG A 266 -4.76 4.60 -28.15
N ALA A 267 -4.94 4.43 -29.45
CA ALA A 267 -4.13 3.54 -30.27
C ALA A 267 -2.73 4.08 -30.67
N ALA A 268 -2.44 5.37 -30.47
CA ALA A 268 -1.37 6.06 -31.23
C ALA A 268 -0.23 6.71 -30.41
N GLU A 269 -0.21 6.63 -29.08
CA GLU A 269 0.63 7.54 -28.26
C GLU A 269 1.64 6.83 -27.33
N PHE A 270 1.88 5.53 -27.50
CA PHE A 270 2.76 4.77 -26.59
C PHE A 270 4.23 5.23 -26.57
N SER A 271 4.72 5.87 -27.65
CA SER A 271 6.13 6.26 -27.77
C SER A 271 6.55 7.35 -26.79
N LYS A 272 5.70 8.38 -26.58
CA LYS A 272 6.01 9.52 -25.70
C LYS A 272 5.83 9.16 -24.23
N TYR A 273 4.67 8.62 -23.87
CA TYR A 273 4.29 8.43 -22.46
C TYR A 273 4.81 7.13 -21.84
N LYS A 274 5.33 6.19 -22.66
CA LYS A 274 5.72 4.83 -22.26
C LYS A 274 4.59 4.04 -21.57
N THR A 275 3.36 4.55 -21.66
CA THR A 275 2.12 3.99 -21.12
C THR A 275 0.96 4.34 -22.05
N GLY A 276 -0.10 3.55 -22.01
CA GLY A 276 -1.29 3.80 -22.82
C GLY A 276 -2.14 4.90 -22.20
N LEU A 277 -2.47 5.94 -22.97
CA LEU A 277 -3.37 6.98 -22.49
C LEU A 277 -4.84 6.56 -22.55
N PRO A 278 -5.66 6.92 -21.55
CA PRO A 278 -7.10 6.67 -21.58
C PRO A 278 -7.81 7.40 -22.72
N ASP A 279 -8.70 6.70 -23.42
CA ASP A 279 -9.75 7.34 -24.21
C ASP A 279 -10.88 7.78 -23.27
N PHE A 280 -10.78 9.01 -22.76
CA PHE A 280 -11.73 9.54 -21.78
C PHE A 280 -13.19 9.57 -22.25
N ASN A 281 -13.45 9.63 -23.56
CA ASN A 281 -14.82 9.64 -24.08
C ASN A 281 -15.39 8.23 -24.01
N LYS A 282 -14.70 7.24 -24.62
CA LYS A 282 -15.11 5.83 -24.53
C LYS A 282 -15.16 5.33 -23.09
N LEU A 283 -14.25 5.82 -22.25
CA LEU A 283 -14.22 5.48 -20.83
C LEU A 283 -15.46 6.01 -20.11
N ARG A 284 -15.90 7.23 -20.45
CA ARG A 284 -17.11 7.83 -19.90
C ARG A 284 -18.34 7.07 -20.34
N ASP A 285 -18.47 6.80 -21.62
CA ASP A 285 -19.63 6.10 -22.18
C ASP A 285 -19.76 4.70 -21.55
N ALA A 286 -18.65 3.92 -21.55
CA ALA A 286 -18.61 2.62 -20.87
C ALA A 286 -18.90 2.71 -19.37
N PHE A 287 -18.54 3.82 -18.70
CA PHE A 287 -18.80 3.98 -17.28
C PHE A 287 -20.28 4.17 -16.95
N TYR A 288 -20.96 5.04 -17.69
CA TYR A 288 -22.38 5.28 -17.47
C TYR A 288 -23.24 4.12 -17.96
N GLU A 289 -22.83 3.40 -19.02
CA GLU A 289 -23.48 2.17 -19.46
C GLU A 289 -23.43 1.06 -18.40
N ASP A 290 -22.28 0.88 -17.73
CA ASP A 290 -22.05 -0.17 -16.74
C ASP A 290 -22.15 0.31 -15.27
N LEU A 291 -22.79 1.45 -15.00
CA LEU A 291 -22.78 2.07 -13.67
C LEU A 291 -23.30 1.14 -12.56
N GLN A 292 -24.44 0.48 -12.78
CA GLN A 292 -25.00 -0.50 -11.84
C GLN A 292 -24.08 -1.70 -11.65
N LEU A 293 -23.43 -2.16 -12.72
CA LEU A 293 -22.44 -3.24 -12.63
C LEU A 293 -21.27 -2.84 -11.73
N PHE A 294 -20.79 -1.60 -11.83
CA PHE A 294 -19.72 -1.09 -10.98
C PHE A 294 -20.14 -0.88 -9.52
N GLN A 295 -21.36 -0.41 -9.29
CA GLN A 295 -21.94 -0.33 -7.95
C GLN A 295 -21.98 -1.72 -7.30
N ASN A 296 -22.54 -2.70 -8.00
CA ASN A 296 -22.66 -4.07 -7.51
C ASN A 296 -21.28 -4.72 -7.25
N ARG A 297 -20.32 -4.55 -8.17
CA ARG A 297 -18.93 -5.01 -7.96
C ARG A 297 -18.26 -4.35 -6.76
N THR A 298 -18.50 -3.05 -6.57
CA THR A 298 -17.98 -2.31 -5.41
C THR A 298 -18.56 -2.89 -4.12
N MET A 299 -19.87 -3.15 -4.07
CA MET A 299 -20.51 -3.79 -2.92
C MET A 299 -19.96 -5.18 -2.63
N LEU A 300 -19.81 -6.05 -3.64
CA LEU A 300 -19.24 -7.39 -3.47
C LEU A 300 -17.83 -7.37 -2.85
N TRP A 301 -16.96 -6.50 -3.35
CA TRP A 301 -15.62 -6.36 -2.80
C TRP A 301 -15.62 -5.66 -1.43
N ALA A 302 -16.51 -4.70 -1.20
CA ALA A 302 -16.65 -4.06 0.11
C ALA A 302 -17.04 -5.07 1.21
N ILE A 303 -18.01 -5.95 0.93
CA ILE A 303 -18.37 -7.06 1.82
C ILE A 303 -17.19 -8.00 2.04
N THR A 304 -16.34 -8.18 1.03
CA THR A 304 -15.13 -9.00 1.16
C THR A 304 -14.12 -8.35 2.12
N TYR A 305 -13.95 -7.03 2.02
CA TYR A 305 -13.01 -6.25 2.84
C TYR A 305 -13.52 -5.90 4.25
N SER A 306 -14.82 -5.99 4.51
CA SER A 306 -15.40 -5.78 5.84
C SER A 306 -14.83 -6.78 6.86
N ARG A 307 -14.98 -6.51 8.15
CA ARG A 307 -14.54 -7.40 9.25
C ARG A 307 -15.69 -8.25 9.79
N LEU A 308 -16.79 -8.33 9.04
CA LEU A 308 -17.94 -9.15 9.37
C LEU A 308 -17.60 -10.65 9.44
N PRO A 309 -18.26 -11.42 10.32
CA PRO A 309 -18.12 -12.88 10.34
C PRO A 309 -18.46 -13.51 8.99
N LEU A 310 -17.76 -14.58 8.63
CA LEU A 310 -17.95 -15.26 7.34
C LEU A 310 -19.42 -15.62 7.04
N PRO A 311 -20.22 -16.17 7.97
CA PRO A 311 -21.64 -16.46 7.69
C PRO A 311 -22.46 -15.22 7.28
N VAL A 312 -22.16 -14.06 7.86
CA VAL A 312 -22.82 -12.79 7.54
C VAL A 312 -22.40 -12.33 6.14
N LYS A 313 -21.09 -12.38 5.83
CA LYS A 313 -20.57 -12.09 4.49
C LYS A 313 -21.21 -12.98 3.43
N GLU A 314 -21.34 -14.29 3.70
CA GLU A 314 -21.96 -15.22 2.75
C GLU A 314 -23.41 -14.84 2.41
N LYS A 315 -24.18 -14.38 3.40
CA LYS A 315 -25.56 -13.90 3.19
C LYS A 315 -25.60 -12.63 2.34
N LEU A 316 -24.77 -11.65 2.68
CA LEU A 316 -24.71 -10.36 1.97
C LEU A 316 -24.21 -10.52 0.53
N LEU A 317 -23.18 -11.35 0.32
CA LEU A 317 -22.66 -11.63 -1.02
C LEU A 317 -23.74 -12.24 -1.92
N LYS A 318 -24.49 -13.23 -1.42
CA LYS A 318 -25.60 -13.84 -2.18
C LYS A 318 -26.69 -12.83 -2.53
N LYS A 319 -27.02 -11.91 -1.60
CA LYS A 319 -28.00 -10.83 -1.85
C LYS A 319 -27.53 -9.91 -3.00
N GLN A 320 -26.23 -9.63 -3.05
CA GLN A 320 -25.65 -8.72 -4.04
C GLN A 320 -25.18 -9.43 -5.32
N TYR A 321 -25.40 -10.73 -5.49
CA TYR A 321 -24.94 -11.44 -6.69
C TYR A 321 -25.75 -11.06 -7.94
N MET A 322 -25.05 -10.89 -9.07
CA MET A 322 -25.65 -10.77 -10.40
C MET A 322 -24.90 -11.68 -11.38
N PRO A 323 -25.56 -12.22 -12.43
CA PRO A 323 -24.87 -13.04 -13.44
C PRO A 323 -23.68 -12.32 -14.09
N SER A 324 -23.80 -11.01 -14.31
CA SER A 324 -22.74 -10.16 -14.86
C SER A 324 -21.52 -10.02 -13.94
N THR A 325 -21.64 -10.31 -12.64
CA THR A 325 -20.53 -10.22 -11.65
C THR A 325 -19.90 -11.57 -11.30
N VAL A 326 -20.23 -12.66 -12.03
CA VAL A 326 -19.74 -14.03 -11.77
C VAL A 326 -18.23 -14.13 -11.56
N ASN A 327 -17.42 -13.46 -12.39
CA ASN A 327 -15.97 -13.49 -12.31
C ASN A 327 -15.43 -12.84 -11.02
N SER A 328 -16.04 -11.73 -10.62
CA SER A 328 -15.71 -11.04 -9.37
C SER A 328 -16.13 -11.90 -8.18
N PHE A 329 -17.33 -12.46 -8.21
CA PHE A 329 -17.85 -13.34 -7.17
C PHE A 329 -16.99 -14.59 -6.98
N PHE A 330 -16.57 -15.25 -8.07
CA PHE A 330 -15.67 -16.39 -8.03
C PHE A 330 -14.31 -16.05 -7.39
N SER A 331 -13.75 -14.88 -7.73
CA SER A 331 -12.50 -14.38 -7.15
C SER A 331 -12.63 -14.14 -5.64
N ILE A 332 -13.78 -13.59 -5.21
CA ILE A 332 -14.11 -13.39 -3.79
C ILE A 332 -14.22 -14.72 -3.05
N CYS A 333 -14.89 -15.72 -3.63
CA CYS A 333 -15.01 -17.05 -3.04
C CYS A 333 -13.65 -17.68 -2.74
N LYS A 334 -12.71 -17.55 -3.69
CA LYS A 334 -11.31 -17.98 -3.51
C LYS A 334 -10.62 -17.20 -2.40
N CYS A 335 -10.78 -15.89 -2.38
CA CYS A 335 -10.18 -15.01 -1.36
C CYS A 335 -10.64 -15.38 0.06
N LEU A 336 -11.94 -15.61 0.25
CA LEU A 336 -12.53 -16.01 1.53
C LEU A 336 -12.33 -17.48 1.87
N LYS A 337 -11.82 -18.29 0.92
CA LYS A 337 -11.71 -19.76 1.04
C LYS A 337 -13.05 -20.43 1.42
N SER A 338 -14.17 -19.88 0.97
CA SER A 338 -15.51 -20.43 1.27
C SER A 338 -15.93 -21.46 0.22
N VAL A 339 -15.88 -22.73 0.59
CA VAL A 339 -16.41 -23.85 -0.21
C VAL A 339 -17.94 -23.74 -0.37
N ARG A 340 -18.62 -23.17 0.64
CA ARG A 340 -20.08 -23.02 0.62
C ARG A 340 -20.53 -22.05 -0.47
N LEU A 341 -19.84 -20.92 -0.63
CA LEU A 341 -20.13 -19.96 -1.69
C LEU A 341 -19.82 -20.53 -3.08
N LEU A 342 -18.73 -21.28 -3.24
CA LEU A 342 -18.41 -21.94 -4.50
C LEU A 342 -19.49 -22.95 -4.93
N LYS A 343 -19.96 -23.78 -3.99
CA LYS A 343 -21.05 -24.73 -4.23
C LYS A 343 -22.39 -24.06 -4.53
N TRP A 344 -22.61 -22.85 -4.00
CA TRP A 344 -23.80 -22.06 -4.31
C TRP A 344 -23.69 -21.44 -5.70
N LEU A 345 -22.53 -20.88 -6.04
CA LEU A 345 -22.24 -20.28 -7.34
C LEU A 345 -22.36 -21.31 -8.48
N SER A 346 -21.93 -22.56 -8.27
CA SER A 346 -22.05 -23.62 -9.27
C SER A 346 -23.49 -24.06 -9.57
N LYS A 347 -24.47 -23.55 -8.81
CA LYS A 347 -25.90 -23.81 -8.98
C LYS A 347 -26.68 -22.61 -9.53
N GLN A 348 -26.01 -21.46 -9.67
CA GLN A 348 -26.56 -20.29 -10.37
C GLN A 348 -26.24 -20.45 -11.86
#